data_AF-A0A9X6RIZ4-F1
#
_entry.id   AF-A0A9X6RIZ4-F1
#
_cell.length_a   1.000
_cell.length_b   1.000
_cell.length_c   1.000
_cell.angle_alpha   90.00
_cell.angle_beta   90.00
_cell.angle_gamma   90.00
#
_symmetry.space_group_name_H-M   'P 1'
#
loop_
_entity.id
_entity.type
_entity.pdbx_description
1 polymer ?
#
loop_
_entity_poly.entity_id
_entity_poly.type
_entity_poly.pdbx_seq_one_letter_code
_entity_poly.pdbx_strand_id
1 'polypeptide(L)'
;MLTKREFERFASDKKCIERALVMWKEWMSKKKAYTDDLAAQGTMYVVNHMKLRDHQVSLIFDFFDEYLTLLTHGEDQAEAFYKTIMRM
;
A
#
# COMPACT_ATOMS: atom_id res chain seq x y z
N MET A 1 -21.94 13.97 -1.14
CA MET A 1 -21.11 14.83 -2.00
C MET A 1 -19.90 15.23 -1.17
N LEU A 2 -18.68 14.90 -1.59
CA LEU A 2 -17.47 15.23 -0.82
C LEU A 2 -17.20 16.74 -0.88
N THR A 3 -16.75 17.30 0.23
CA THR A 3 -16.19 18.66 0.22
C THR A 3 -14.87 18.66 -0.55
N LYS A 4 -14.46 19.83 -1.05
CA LYS A 4 -13.17 20.01 -1.75
C LYS A 4 -11.99 19.47 -0.92
N ARG A 5 -12.00 19.72 0.39
CA ARG A 5 -10.95 19.27 1.31
C ARG A 5 -10.91 17.75 1.46
N GLU A 6 -12.07 17.10 1.52
CA GLU A 6 -12.14 15.65 1.58
C GLU A 6 -11.66 15.04 0.26
N PHE A 7 -12.07 15.59 -0.89
CA PHE A 7 -11.58 15.14 -2.19
C PHE A 7 -10.06 15.25 -2.34
N GLU A 8 -9.48 16.40 -1.94
CA GLU A 8 -8.03 16.61 -1.95
C GLU A 8 -7.30 15.63 -1.02
N ARG A 9 -7.88 15.34 0.15
CA ARG A 9 -7.35 14.33 1.08
C ARG A 9 -7.39 12.94 0.47
N PHE A 10 -8.52 12.51 -0.08
CA PHE A 10 -8.65 11.22 -0.76
C PHE A 10 -7.66 11.06 -1.92
N ALA A 11 -7.50 12.10 -2.75
CA ALA A 11 -6.52 12.09 -3.83
C ALA A 11 -5.07 12.00 -3.32
N SER A 12 -4.77 12.68 -2.21
CA SER A 12 -3.47 12.60 -1.53
C SER A 12 -3.21 11.20 -0.97
N ASP A 13 -4.22 10.56 -0.41
CA ASP A 13 -4.12 9.24 0.21
C ASP A 13 -3.95 8.14 -0.86
N LYS A 14 -4.67 8.22 -1.99
CA LYS A 14 -4.45 7.33 -3.14
C LYS A 14 -3.02 7.40 -3.68
N LYS A 15 -2.51 8.62 -3.90
CA LYS A 15 -1.11 8.81 -4.35
C LYS A 15 -0.10 8.27 -3.35
N CYS A 16 -0.42 8.32 -2.06
CA CYS A 16 0.41 7.73 -1.02
C CYS A 16 0.47 6.21 -1.14
N ILE A 17 -0.69 5.56 -1.27
CA ILE A 17 -0.81 4.11 -1.45
C ILE A 17 -0.10 3.65 -2.74
N GLU A 18 -0.33 4.33 -3.86
CA GLU A 18 0.31 4.00 -5.14
C GLU A 18 1.85 4.02 -5.02
N ARG A 19 2.41 5.10 -4.46
CA ARG A 19 3.86 5.22 -4.26
C ARG A 19 4.41 4.16 -3.30
N ALA A 20 3.67 3.87 -2.24
CA ALA A 20 4.04 2.85 -1.26
C ALA A 20 4.08 1.46 -1.90
N LEU A 21 3.05 1.10 -2.68
CA LEU A 21 2.98 -0.19 -3.36
C LEU A 21 4.09 -0.34 -4.41
N VAL A 22 4.37 0.70 -5.19
CA VAL A 22 5.48 0.69 -6.15
C VAL A 22 6.81 0.46 -5.45
N MET A 23 7.10 1.21 -4.40
CA MET A 23 8.34 1.07 -3.63
C MET A 23 8.46 -0.33 -3.00
N TRP A 24 7.36 -0.87 -2.46
CA TRP A 24 7.32 -2.21 -1.91
C TRP A 24 7.63 -3.27 -2.98
N LYS A 25 6.98 -3.20 -4.15
CA LYS A 25 7.20 -4.12 -5.27
C LYS A 25 8.65 -4.03 -5.78
N GLU A 26 9.22 -2.83 -5.88
CA GLU A 26 10.64 -2.62 -6.24
C GLU A 26 11.62 -3.17 -5.20
N TRP A 27 11.27 -3.13 -3.92
CA TRP A 27 12.09 -3.72 -2.87
C TRP A 27 11.99 -5.25 -2.88
N MET A 28 10.78 -5.78 -3.10
CA MET A 28 10.51 -7.22 -3.19
C MET A 28 11.16 -7.86 -4.40
N SER A 29 11.22 -7.17 -5.54
CA SER A 29 11.88 -7.69 -6.75
C SER A 29 13.38 -7.95 -6.59
N LYS A 30 14.00 -7.34 -5.56
CA LYS A 30 15.41 -7.58 -5.18
C LYS A 30 15.58 -8.80 -4.28
N LYS A 31 14.50 -9.45 -3.86
CA LYS A 31 14.53 -10.64 -3.00
C LYS A 31 14.48 -11.90 -3.86
N LYS A 32 15.16 -12.94 -3.40
CA LYS A 32 15.27 -14.22 -4.14
C LYS A 32 13.96 -15.00 -4.17
N ALA A 33 13.13 -14.86 -3.15
CA ALA A 33 11.86 -15.54 -3.01
C ALA A 33 10.90 -14.69 -2.17
N TYR A 34 9.60 -14.91 -2.38
CA TYR A 34 8.55 -14.36 -1.54
C TYR A 34 8.43 -15.16 -0.25
N THR A 35 8.32 -14.47 0.89
CA THR A 35 7.90 -15.02 2.19
C THR A 35 7.11 -13.93 2.94
N ASP A 36 6.22 -14.33 3.83
CA ASP A 36 5.42 -13.36 4.60
C ASP A 36 6.28 -12.47 5.51
N ASP A 37 7.37 -13.01 6.06
CA ASP A 37 8.33 -12.23 6.83
C ASP A 37 9.03 -11.16 5.97
N LEU A 38 9.45 -11.51 4.74
CA LEU A 38 9.98 -10.52 3.79
C LEU A 38 8.92 -9.50 3.38
N ALA A 39 7.67 -9.92 3.18
CA ALA A 39 6.58 -9.02 2.84
C ALA A 39 6.35 -7.97 3.96
N ALA A 40 6.34 -8.41 5.22
CA ALA A 40 6.24 -7.53 6.39
C ALA A 40 7.46 -6.61 6.52
N GLN A 41 8.68 -7.11 6.32
CA GLN A 41 9.89 -6.29 6.26
C GLN A 41 9.83 -5.25 5.13
N GLY A 42 9.23 -5.60 3.98
CA GLY A 42 8.99 -4.68 2.87
C GLY A 42 8.06 -3.54 3.28
N THR A 43 7.01 -3.82 4.05
CA THR A 43 6.11 -2.79 4.59
C THR A 43 6.87 -1.84 5.52
N MET A 44 7.70 -2.38 6.41
CA MET A 44 8.56 -1.57 7.28
C MET A 44 9.57 -0.74 6.49
N TYR A 45 10.14 -1.30 5.42
CA TYR A 45 11.01 -0.56 4.51
C TYR A 45 10.30 0.66 3.91
N VAL A 46 9.08 0.48 3.40
CA VAL A 46 8.29 1.59 2.85
C VAL A 46 8.04 2.69 3.88
N VAL A 47 7.54 2.32 5.08
CA VAL A 47 7.22 3.29 6.15
C VAL A 47 8.47 4.07 6.58
N ASN A 48 9.62 3.42 6.65
CA ASN A 48 10.88 4.07 7.05
C ASN A 48 11.50 4.96 5.96
N HIS A 49 11.19 4.72 4.68
CA HIS A 49 11.82 5.43 3.56
C HIS A 49 10.90 6.47 2.89
N MET A 50 9.60 6.43 3.17
CA MET A 50 8.65 7.45 2.71
C MET A 50 8.51 8.58 3.74
N LYS A 51 8.44 9.82 3.25
CA LYS A 51 8.03 10.97 4.07
C LYS A 51 6.50 10.94 4.22
N LEU A 52 6.03 10.28 5.27
CA LEU A 52 4.62 10.10 5.59
C LEU A 52 4.18 11.09 6.68
N ARG A 53 2.91 11.52 6.63
CA ARG A 53 2.24 12.16 7.76
C ARG A 53 1.69 11.08 8.70
N ASP A 54 1.42 11.40 9.96
CA ASP A 54 0.94 10.43 10.96
C ASP A 54 -0.26 9.58 10.48
N HIS A 55 -1.27 10.22 9.87
CA HIS A 55 -2.42 9.48 9.31
C HIS A 55 -2.06 8.60 8.13
N GLN A 56 -1.04 8.95 7.35
CA GLN A 56 -0.59 8.15 6.21
C GLN A 56 0.20 6.93 6.67
N VAL A 57 0.87 6.99 7.82
CA VAL A 57 1.49 5.80 8.41
C VAL A 57 0.44 4.75 8.73
N SER A 58 -0.65 5.14 9.42
CA SER A 58 -1.78 4.24 9.68
C SER A 58 -2.39 3.71 8.39
N LEU A 59 -2.66 4.61 7.42
CA LEU A 59 -3.22 4.23 6.11
C LEU A 59 -2.38 3.17 5.39
N ILE A 60 -1.05 3.32 5.42
CA ILE A 60 -0.13 2.37 4.77
C ILE A 60 -0.14 1.02 5.49
N PHE A 61 -0.16 1.00 6.82
CA PHE A 61 -0.29 -0.25 7.56
C PHE A 61 -1.61 -0.96 7.27
N ASP A 62 -2.74 -0.24 7.35
CA ASP A 62 -4.06 -0.80 7.07
C ASP A 62 -4.16 -1.33 5.63
N PHE A 63 -3.59 -0.59 4.66
CA PHE A 63 -3.53 -1.02 3.27
C PHE A 63 -2.70 -2.31 3.10
N PHE A 64 -1.50 -2.37 3.67
CA PHE A 64 -0.62 -3.54 3.50
C PHE A 64 -1.12 -4.77 4.28
N ASP A 65 -1.78 -4.61 5.42
CA ASP A 65 -2.38 -5.74 6.16
C ASP A 65 -3.40 -6.49 5.29
N GLU A 66 -4.33 -5.76 4.68
CA GLU A 66 -5.32 -6.32 3.77
C GLU A 66 -4.68 -6.79 2.45
N TYR A 67 -3.82 -5.97 1.84
CA TYR A 67 -3.19 -6.31 0.55
C TYR A 67 -2.36 -7.60 0.65
N LEU A 68 -1.57 -7.77 1.71
CA LEU A 68 -0.75 -8.96 1.92
C LEU A 68 -1.60 -10.18 2.27
N THR A 69 -2.66 -10.01 3.06
CA THR A 69 -3.64 -11.08 3.32
C THR A 69 -4.24 -11.59 2.01
N LEU A 70 -4.72 -10.70 1.15
CA LEU A 70 -5.26 -11.07 -0.17
C LEU A 70 -4.21 -11.67 -1.09
N LEU A 71 -2.95 -11.25 -0.97
CA LEU A 71 -1.85 -11.81 -1.75
C LEU A 71 -1.63 -13.29 -1.43
N THR A 72 -1.86 -13.73 -0.19
CA THR A 72 -1.82 -15.16 0.20
C THR A 72 -2.92 -15.99 -0.48
N HIS A 73 -4.03 -15.35 -0.87
CA HIS A 73 -5.13 -15.97 -1.59
C HIS A 73 -4.98 -15.88 -3.12
N GLY A 74 -4.06 -15.05 -3.61
CA GLY A 74 -3.67 -14.93 -5.02
C GLY A 74 -3.44 -13.49 -5.48
N GLU A 75 -2.51 -13.30 -6.42
CA GLU A 75 -2.14 -11.98 -6.94
C GLU A 75 -3.35 -11.21 -7.53
N ASP A 76 -4.26 -11.91 -8.20
CA ASP A 76 -5.46 -11.32 -8.79
C ASP A 76 -6.37 -10.68 -7.74
N GLN A 77 -6.45 -11.27 -6.54
CA GLN A 77 -7.29 -10.76 -5.46
C GLN A 77 -6.70 -9.47 -4.87
N ALA A 78 -5.39 -9.48 -4.59
CA ALA A 78 -4.68 -8.30 -4.10
C ALA A 78 -4.71 -7.15 -5.13
N GLU A 79 -4.55 -7.45 -6.42
CA GLU A 79 -4.61 -6.47 -7.49
C GLU A 79 -6.02 -5.91 -7.71
N ALA A 80 -7.07 -6.74 -7.56
CA ALA A 80 -8.46 -6.30 -7.61
C ALA A 80 -8.79 -5.34 -6.46
N PHE A 81 -8.31 -5.63 -5.25
CA PHE A 81 -8.44 -4.75 -4.09
C PHE A 81 -7.76 -3.39 -4.34
N TYR A 82 -6.50 -3.40 -4.79
CA TYR A 82 -5.78 -2.16 -5.13
C TYR A 82 -6.53 -1.32 -6.17
N LYS A 83 -6.99 -1.95 -7.26
CA LYS A 83 -7.76 -1.25 -8.31
C LYS A 83 -9.08 -0.67 -7.80
N THR A 84 -9.72 -1.35 -6.85
CA THR A 84 -10.95 -0.85 -6.22
C THR A 84 -10.67 0.44 -5.44
N ILE A 85 -9.63 0.47 -4.62
CA ILE A 85 -9.22 1.68 -3.89
C ILE A 85 -8.90 2.82 -4.87
N MET A 86 -8.18 2.55 -5.96
CA MET A 86 -7.82 3.58 -6.93
C MET A 86 -9.04 4.17 -7.67
N ARG A 87 -10.13 3.42 -7.82
CA ARG A 87 -11.36 3.85 -8.50
C ARG A 87 -12.33 4.67 -7.64
N MET A 88 -12.28 4.52 -6.31
CA MET A 88 -13.18 5.20 -5.34
C MET A 88 -12.85 6.66 -5.14
#